data_AF-A0A0S6XLD6-F1
#
_entry.id   AF-A0A0S6XLD6-F1
#
_cell.length_a   1.000
_cell.length_b   1.000
_cell.length_c   1.000
_cell.angle_alpha   90.00
_cell.angle_beta   90.00
_cell.angle_gamma   90.00
#
_symmetry.space_group_name_H-M   'P 1'
#
loop_
_entity.id
_entity.type
_entity.pdbx_description
1 polymer ?
#
loop_
_entity_poly.entity_id
_entity_poly.type
_entity_poly.pdbx_seq_one_letter_code
_entity_poly.pdbx_strand_id
1 'polypeptide(L)'
;MPRRTIDSHIHLWPESAANPDSHAWMEMVPALAKRHELQDYHKAIREHQPSAIVPTTRAIYIETDRRYLFQEPLPVKEWATGPLDEIKYLRSVVEEESQDADMLAAIVLWAPLDRGEAVFHEWLELAERSAGPPTWQKVKGFRFLLQAIRSSAEFEKLVLSEPFIRILAKLGSIDRGFAFDVGIDQHHGGVWQLEVWQEVLQRVADTDARSPTTFILSKQSLVDD
;
A
#
# COMPACT_ATOMS: atom_id res chain seq x y z
N MET A 1 18.22 25.45 -9.86
CA MET A 1 18.38 24.31 -8.93
C MET A 1 17.86 23.05 -9.61
N PRO A 2 18.45 21.86 -9.38
CA PRO A 2 17.91 20.62 -9.92
C PRO A 2 16.49 20.39 -9.39
N ARG A 3 15.55 20.01 -10.25
CA ARG A 3 14.18 19.66 -9.85
C ARG A 3 14.22 18.30 -9.17
N ARG A 4 13.81 18.22 -7.91
CA ARG A 4 13.57 16.94 -7.23
C ARG A 4 12.25 16.37 -7.71
N THR A 5 12.27 15.14 -8.19
CA THR A 5 11.11 14.39 -8.69
C THR A 5 10.80 13.25 -7.74
N ILE A 6 9.52 12.99 -7.52
CA ILE A 6 9.06 11.83 -6.75
C ILE A 6 8.13 11.04 -7.66
N ASP A 7 8.47 9.78 -7.91
CA ASP A 7 7.57 8.79 -8.47
C ASP A 7 6.68 8.28 -7.32
N SER A 8 5.42 8.75 -7.29
CA SER A 8 4.56 8.53 -6.13
C SER A 8 3.98 7.12 -6.04
N HIS A 9 4.22 6.25 -7.03
CA HIS A 9 3.62 4.93 -7.06
C HIS A 9 4.48 3.93 -7.83
N ILE A 10 5.33 3.21 -7.10
CA ILE A 10 6.06 2.05 -7.64
C ILE A 10 5.71 0.79 -6.88
N HIS A 11 6.03 -0.35 -7.49
CA HIS A 11 5.94 -1.65 -6.87
C HIS A 11 7.28 -2.39 -7.07
N LEU A 12 7.69 -3.16 -6.06
CA LEU A 12 8.94 -3.91 -6.04
C LEU A 12 8.67 -5.29 -5.43
N TRP A 13 9.32 -6.33 -5.96
CA TRP A 13 9.28 -7.66 -5.39
C TRP A 13 10.50 -8.49 -5.82
N PRO A 14 11.04 -9.32 -4.91
CA PRO A 14 12.17 -10.20 -5.22
C PRO A 14 11.72 -11.37 -6.11
N GLU A 15 12.70 -12.08 -6.68
CA GLU A 15 12.45 -13.29 -7.49
C GLU A 15 11.65 -14.35 -6.71
N SER A 16 11.91 -14.50 -5.41
CA SER A 16 11.18 -15.45 -4.54
C SER A 16 9.68 -15.13 -4.38
N ALA A 17 9.27 -13.90 -4.72
CA ALA A 17 7.88 -13.46 -4.70
C ALA A 17 7.27 -13.32 -6.11
N ALA A 18 8.04 -13.61 -7.17
CA ALA A 18 7.60 -13.50 -8.55
C ALA A 18 6.80 -14.75 -8.99
N ASN A 19 5.79 -15.14 -8.21
CA ASN A 19 5.00 -16.34 -8.48
C ASN A 19 3.54 -16.20 -8.02
N PRO A 20 2.62 -17.00 -8.60
CA PRO A 20 1.23 -17.10 -8.19
C PRO A 20 0.98 -17.39 -6.71
N ASP A 21 1.85 -18.16 -6.05
CA ASP A 21 1.68 -18.50 -4.64
C ASP A 21 1.89 -17.27 -3.73
N SER A 22 2.70 -16.32 -4.17
CA SER A 22 2.95 -15.05 -3.48
C SER A 22 1.98 -13.96 -3.88
N HIS A 23 1.49 -13.95 -5.13
CA HIS A 23 0.58 -12.94 -5.68
C HIS A 23 -0.50 -13.58 -6.55
N ALA A 24 -1.76 -13.50 -6.15
CA ALA A 24 -2.86 -14.12 -6.90
C ALA A 24 -3.01 -13.56 -8.33
N TRP A 25 -2.70 -12.27 -8.52
CA TRP A 25 -2.84 -11.60 -9.81
C TRP A 25 -1.77 -12.00 -10.84
N MET A 26 -0.66 -12.65 -10.44
CA MET A 26 0.43 -13.00 -11.36
C MET A 26 0.03 -14.09 -12.37
N GLU A 27 -0.95 -14.94 -12.06
CA GLU A 27 -1.51 -15.89 -13.03
C GLU A 27 -2.16 -15.17 -14.21
N MET A 28 -2.75 -14.01 -13.97
CA MET A 28 -3.48 -13.23 -14.98
C MET A 28 -2.56 -12.34 -15.81
N VAL A 29 -1.35 -12.05 -15.33
CA VAL A 29 -0.39 -11.16 -16.01
C VAL A 29 1.03 -11.77 -16.03
N PRO A 30 1.26 -12.84 -16.82
CA PRO A 30 2.54 -13.57 -16.81
C PRO A 30 3.76 -12.71 -17.14
N ALA A 31 3.59 -11.61 -17.89
CA ALA A 31 4.67 -10.69 -18.23
C ALA A 31 5.28 -9.97 -17.00
N LEU A 32 4.52 -9.88 -15.90
CA LEU A 32 4.95 -9.30 -14.63
C LEU A 32 5.39 -10.36 -13.61
N ALA A 33 5.24 -11.66 -13.92
CA ALA A 33 5.65 -12.78 -13.05
C ALA A 33 7.16 -13.06 -13.15
N LYS A 34 7.97 -12.02 -12.86
CA LYS A 34 9.44 -12.04 -12.80
C LYS A 34 9.88 -11.05 -11.72
N ARG A 35 11.13 -11.10 -11.26
CA ARG A 35 11.66 -10.10 -10.31
C ARG A 35 11.53 -8.65 -10.80
N HIS A 36 11.21 -7.75 -9.87
CA HIS A 36 11.25 -6.30 -10.05
C HIS A 36 11.90 -5.63 -8.83
N GLU A 37 13.20 -5.34 -8.92
CA GLU A 37 13.99 -4.73 -7.83
C GLU A 37 14.39 -3.28 -8.12
N LEU A 38 14.97 -2.59 -7.12
CA LEU A 38 15.46 -1.21 -7.29
C LEU A 38 16.43 -1.05 -8.46
N GLN A 39 17.29 -2.03 -8.70
CA GLN A 39 18.24 -2.01 -9.81
C GLN A 39 17.51 -1.97 -11.17
N ASP A 40 16.40 -2.70 -11.29
CA ASP A 40 15.58 -2.74 -12.51
C ASP A 40 14.90 -1.38 -12.72
N TYR A 41 14.37 -0.77 -11.65
CA TYR A 41 13.79 0.57 -11.67
C TYR A 41 14.81 1.63 -12.10
N HIS A 42 16.01 1.61 -11.51
CA HIS A 42 17.10 2.50 -11.87
C HIS A 42 17.53 2.36 -13.34
N LYS A 43 17.62 1.13 -13.82
CA LYS A 43 17.91 0.85 -15.23
C LYS A 43 16.83 1.45 -16.13
N ALA A 44 15.55 1.24 -15.81
CA ALA A 44 14.44 1.76 -16.57
C ALA A 44 14.44 3.30 -16.65
N ILE A 45 14.68 4.00 -15.52
CA ILE A 45 14.79 5.47 -15.53
C ILE A 45 15.97 5.94 -16.39
N ARG A 46 17.15 5.33 -16.23
CA ARG A 46 18.35 5.75 -16.99
C ARG A 46 18.18 5.58 -18.49
N GLU A 47 17.55 4.48 -18.92
CA GLU A 47 17.33 4.17 -20.33
C GLU A 47 16.32 5.13 -20.98
N HIS A 48 15.29 5.57 -20.23
CA HIS A 48 14.19 6.38 -20.78
C HIS A 48 14.31 7.89 -20.46
N GLN A 49 15.22 8.31 -19.58
CA GLN A 49 15.46 9.72 -19.24
C GLN A 49 16.96 10.08 -19.26
N PRO A 50 17.58 10.26 -20.44
CA PRO A 50 19.03 10.47 -20.57
C PRO A 50 19.57 11.84 -20.08
N SER A 51 18.72 12.73 -19.55
CA SER A 51 19.14 14.04 -19.04
C SER A 51 19.33 14.05 -17.51
N ALA A 52 20.02 15.05 -16.96
CA ALA A 52 20.44 15.20 -15.55
C ALA A 52 19.34 15.19 -14.46
N ILE A 53 18.14 14.68 -14.76
CA ILE A 53 16.98 14.49 -13.86
C ILE A 53 17.12 13.19 -13.03
N VAL A 54 17.80 12.18 -13.57
CA VAL A 54 17.96 10.85 -12.95
C VAL A 54 18.55 10.84 -11.52
N PRO A 55 19.52 11.70 -11.14
CA PRO A 55 20.12 11.64 -9.80
C PRO A 55 19.19 12.07 -8.66
N THR A 56 18.00 12.63 -8.97
CA THR A 56 17.11 13.23 -7.97
C THR A 56 15.73 12.59 -7.87
N THR A 57 15.45 11.55 -8.66
CA THR A 57 14.18 10.82 -8.59
C THR A 57 14.20 9.89 -7.39
N ARG A 58 13.25 10.10 -6.48
CA ARG A 58 12.92 9.20 -5.37
C ARG A 58 11.58 8.55 -5.67
N ALA A 59 11.25 7.45 -5.00
CA ALA A 59 9.99 6.75 -5.22
C ALA A 59 9.23 6.48 -3.92
N ILE A 60 7.92 6.32 -4.05
CA ILE A 60 7.03 5.83 -3.00
C ILE A 60 6.62 4.42 -3.40
N TYR A 61 6.98 3.46 -2.54
CA TYR A 61 6.57 2.07 -2.70
C TYR A 61 5.13 1.89 -2.21
N ILE A 62 4.34 1.14 -2.96
CA ILE A 62 3.01 0.66 -2.57
C ILE A 62 3.00 -0.87 -2.54
N GLU A 63 2.37 -1.47 -1.52
CA GLU A 63 2.16 -2.91 -1.36
C GLU A 63 1.68 -3.63 -2.64
N THR A 64 2.03 -4.90 -2.78
CA THR A 64 1.85 -5.67 -4.04
C THR A 64 0.80 -6.77 -3.96
N ASP A 65 -0.13 -6.69 -3.01
CA ASP A 65 -1.20 -7.67 -2.79
C ASP A 65 -0.66 -9.08 -2.53
N ARG A 66 0.22 -9.19 -1.53
CA ARG A 66 0.77 -10.47 -1.10
C ARG A 66 -0.34 -11.38 -0.61
N ARG A 67 -0.34 -12.62 -1.09
CA ARG A 67 -1.22 -13.67 -0.55
C ARG A 67 -0.96 -13.86 0.94
N TYR A 68 -2.05 -14.03 1.66
CA TYR A 68 -2.07 -14.39 3.06
C TYR A 68 -3.09 -15.52 3.24
N LEU A 69 -2.89 -16.35 4.26
CA LEU A 69 -3.83 -17.41 4.57
C LEU A 69 -5.02 -16.77 5.30
N PHE A 70 -6.24 -17.12 4.91
CA PHE A 70 -7.41 -16.74 5.70
C PHE A 70 -7.92 -17.97 6.44
N GLN A 71 -7.48 -18.14 7.68
CA GLN A 71 -7.93 -19.22 8.53
C GLN A 71 -7.93 -18.78 9.99
N GLU A 72 -9.10 -18.42 10.50
CA GLU A 72 -9.29 -18.36 11.95
C GLU A 72 -9.33 -19.79 12.50
N PRO A 73 -8.75 -20.06 13.69
CA PRO A 73 -8.27 -19.12 14.72
C PRO A 73 -6.75 -18.84 14.69
N LEU A 74 -6.09 -18.83 13.52
CA LEU A 74 -4.64 -18.61 13.48
C LEU A 74 -4.25 -17.22 14.03
N PRO A 75 -3.11 -17.10 14.73
CA PRO A 75 -2.54 -15.80 15.13
C PRO A 75 -2.24 -14.90 13.92
N VAL A 76 -2.28 -13.56 14.12
CA VAL A 76 -2.04 -12.58 13.03
C VAL A 76 -0.70 -12.80 12.33
N LYS A 77 0.34 -13.10 13.10
CA LYS A 77 1.67 -13.38 12.57
C LYS A 77 1.72 -14.56 11.61
N GLU A 78 0.87 -15.56 11.80
CA GLU A 78 0.86 -16.78 10.99
C GLU A 78 0.09 -16.57 9.70
N TRP A 79 -1.12 -16.01 9.80
CA TRP A 79 -1.97 -15.87 8.64
C TRP A 79 -1.52 -14.72 7.73
N ALA A 80 -0.96 -13.64 8.29
CA ALA A 80 -0.44 -12.48 7.54
C ALA A 80 1.03 -12.64 7.09
N THR A 81 1.54 -13.87 6.94
CA THR A 81 2.95 -14.14 6.61
C THR A 81 3.39 -13.42 5.33
N GLY A 82 2.58 -13.44 4.26
CA GLY A 82 2.94 -12.79 2.99
C GLY A 82 3.19 -11.29 3.11
N PRO A 83 2.23 -10.48 3.61
CA PRO A 83 2.44 -9.06 3.88
C PRO A 83 3.62 -8.79 4.83
N LEU A 84 3.84 -9.62 5.86
CA LEU A 84 4.97 -9.45 6.77
C LEU A 84 6.32 -9.76 6.09
N ASP A 85 6.36 -10.71 5.17
CA ASP A 85 7.57 -11.02 4.38
C ASP A 85 7.91 -9.91 3.38
N GLU A 86 6.90 -9.26 2.80
CA GLU A 86 7.08 -8.05 2.00
C GLU A 86 7.71 -6.91 2.82
N ILE A 87 7.25 -6.70 4.06
CA ILE A 87 7.87 -5.72 4.96
C ILE A 87 9.34 -6.06 5.24
N LYS A 88 9.67 -7.34 5.47
CA LYS A 88 11.06 -7.77 5.69
C LYS A 88 11.92 -7.58 4.45
N TYR A 89 11.37 -7.78 3.26
CA TYR A 89 12.05 -7.47 2.00
C TYR A 89 12.31 -5.97 1.87
N LEU A 90 11.32 -5.11 2.11
CA LEU A 90 11.51 -3.65 2.08
C LEU A 90 12.55 -3.20 3.10
N ARG A 91 12.60 -3.87 4.26
CA ARG A 91 13.66 -3.64 5.24
C ARG A 91 15.04 -3.95 4.67
N SER A 92 15.22 -5.09 4.00
CA SER A 92 16.53 -5.40 3.36
C SER A 92 16.87 -4.34 2.32
N VAL A 93 15.90 -3.88 1.54
CA VAL A 93 16.10 -2.80 0.55
C VAL A 93 16.54 -1.48 1.19
N VAL A 94 15.97 -1.12 2.35
CA VAL A 94 16.29 0.13 3.05
C VAL A 94 17.58 0.04 3.87
N GLU A 95 17.88 -1.11 4.46
CA GLU A 95 19.02 -1.30 5.36
C GLU A 95 20.28 -1.82 4.67
N GLU A 96 20.18 -2.40 3.47
CA GLU A 96 21.36 -2.68 2.63
C GLU A 96 22.06 -1.35 2.33
N GLU A 97 23.33 -1.22 2.77
CA GLU A 97 24.22 -0.03 2.68
C GLU A 97 24.57 0.41 1.24
N SER A 98 23.64 0.26 0.30
CA SER A 98 23.74 0.76 -1.05
C SER A 98 23.33 2.24 -1.12
N GLN A 99 23.82 2.95 -2.13
CA GLN A 99 23.37 4.31 -2.45
C GLN A 99 21.85 4.39 -2.74
N ASP A 100 21.18 3.24 -2.88
CA ASP A 100 19.78 3.12 -3.28
C ASP A 100 18.80 3.18 -2.09
N ALA A 101 19.27 3.06 -0.84
CA ALA A 101 18.43 3.13 0.37
C ALA A 101 17.66 4.47 0.48
N ASP A 102 18.25 5.56 0.00
CA ASP A 102 17.63 6.89 -0.01
C ASP A 102 16.59 7.10 -1.13
N MET A 103 16.54 6.18 -2.10
CA MET A 103 15.62 6.22 -3.23
C MET A 103 14.18 6.07 -2.75
N LEU A 104 13.91 5.15 -1.83
CA LEU A 104 12.58 5.04 -1.21
C LEU A 104 12.34 6.24 -0.28
N ALA A 105 11.52 7.18 -0.74
CA ALA A 105 11.09 8.34 0.03
C ALA A 105 10.00 7.98 1.04
N ALA A 106 9.12 7.06 0.66
CA ALA A 106 8.05 6.57 1.51
C ALA A 106 7.64 5.14 1.13
N ILE A 107 6.97 4.47 2.08
CA ILE A 107 6.43 3.13 1.96
C ILE A 107 4.96 3.17 2.39
N VAL A 108 4.08 2.59 1.58
CA VAL A 108 2.68 2.33 1.88
C VAL A 108 2.50 0.82 1.97
N LEU A 109 2.17 0.32 3.16
CA LEU A 109 2.05 -1.11 3.44
C LEU A 109 0.60 -1.58 3.27
N TRP A 110 0.40 -2.87 3.01
CA TRP A 110 -0.94 -3.47 3.13
C TRP A 110 -1.39 -3.44 4.60
N ALA A 111 -2.69 -3.32 4.91
CA ALA A 111 -3.19 -3.50 6.28
C ALA A 111 -4.57 -4.21 6.31
N PRO A 112 -4.88 -5.03 7.33
CA PRO A 112 -6.12 -5.82 7.40
C PRO A 112 -7.32 -5.04 7.93
N LEU A 113 -7.83 -4.10 7.12
CA LEU A 113 -8.98 -3.27 7.53
C LEU A 113 -10.30 -4.06 7.64
N ASP A 114 -10.36 -5.26 7.07
CA ASP A 114 -11.51 -6.18 7.08
C ASP A 114 -11.56 -7.11 8.30
N ARG A 115 -10.69 -6.89 9.31
CA ARG A 115 -10.59 -7.72 10.52
C ARG A 115 -10.88 -6.98 11.82
N GLY A 116 -11.26 -5.70 11.74
CA GLY A 116 -11.59 -4.87 12.88
C GLY A 116 -10.38 -4.35 13.66
N GLU A 117 -10.65 -3.48 14.63
CA GLU A 117 -9.62 -2.66 15.30
C GLU A 117 -8.57 -3.50 16.05
N ALA A 118 -8.97 -4.56 16.75
CA ALA A 118 -8.05 -5.38 17.54
C ALA A 118 -6.98 -6.05 16.66
N VAL A 119 -7.41 -6.67 15.56
CA VAL A 119 -6.49 -7.32 14.60
C VAL A 119 -5.63 -6.28 13.88
N PHE A 120 -6.19 -5.12 13.52
CA PHE A 120 -5.42 -4.03 12.94
C PHE A 120 -4.30 -3.55 13.88
N HIS A 121 -4.58 -3.38 15.17
CA HIS A 121 -3.57 -2.97 16.15
C HIS A 121 -2.48 -4.04 16.34
N GLU A 122 -2.85 -5.31 16.47
CA GLU A 122 -1.86 -6.41 16.55
C GLU A 122 -0.99 -6.46 15.29
N TRP A 123 -1.60 -6.35 14.11
CA TRP A 123 -0.90 -6.30 12.84
C TRP A 123 0.05 -5.11 12.76
N LEU A 124 -0.38 -3.93 13.22
CA LEU A 124 0.43 -2.70 13.19
C LEU A 124 1.73 -2.87 14.00
N GLU A 125 1.64 -3.48 15.17
CA GLU A 125 2.84 -3.78 15.96
C GLU A 125 3.77 -4.80 15.28
N LEU A 126 3.20 -5.82 14.62
CA LEU A 126 3.99 -6.80 13.87
C LEU A 126 4.67 -6.16 12.66
N ALA A 127 3.98 -5.25 11.98
CA ALA A 127 4.50 -4.48 10.85
C ALA A 127 5.67 -3.59 11.29
N GLU A 128 5.51 -2.85 12.38
CA GLU A 128 6.57 -2.02 12.96
C GLU A 128 7.80 -2.84 13.36
N ARG A 129 7.61 -3.95 14.07
CA ARG A 129 8.69 -4.87 14.45
C ARG A 129 9.40 -5.47 13.24
N SER A 130 8.65 -5.84 12.20
CA SER A 130 9.20 -6.46 10.98
C SER A 130 9.98 -5.44 10.15
N ALA A 131 9.50 -4.20 10.06
CA ALA A 131 10.15 -3.12 9.33
C ALA A 131 11.47 -2.70 10.00
N GLY A 132 11.52 -2.71 11.34
CA GLY A 132 12.64 -2.16 12.07
C GLY A 132 12.70 -0.62 11.99
N PRO A 133 13.48 0.05 12.85
CA PRO A 133 13.41 1.52 12.98
C PRO A 133 13.68 2.31 11.68
N PRO A 134 14.73 2.02 10.88
CA PRO A 134 15.02 2.80 9.66
C PRO A 134 13.90 2.70 8.61
N THR A 135 13.40 1.50 8.36
CA THR A 135 12.33 1.25 7.38
C THR A 135 11.00 1.81 7.88
N TRP A 136 10.70 1.65 9.18
CA TRP A 136 9.46 2.14 9.76
C TRP A 136 9.33 3.67 9.69
N GLN A 137 10.44 4.41 9.79
CA GLN A 137 10.46 5.86 9.57
C GLN A 137 9.99 6.26 8.16
N LYS A 138 10.23 5.39 7.17
CA LYS A 138 9.77 5.57 5.78
C LYS A 138 8.32 5.12 5.55
N VAL A 139 7.71 4.34 6.45
CA VAL A 139 6.29 3.99 6.36
C VAL A 139 5.44 5.24 6.61
N LYS A 140 4.64 5.63 5.61
CA LYS A 140 3.78 6.83 5.63
C LYS A 140 2.29 6.53 5.49
N GLY A 141 1.92 5.28 5.25
CA GLY A 141 0.51 4.94 5.15
C GLY A 141 0.25 3.48 4.90
N PHE A 142 -1.03 3.20 4.69
CA PHE A 142 -1.52 1.85 4.42
C PHE A 142 -2.44 1.81 3.21
N ARG A 143 -2.60 0.62 2.64
CA ARG A 143 -3.53 0.31 1.58
C ARG A 143 -4.30 -0.97 1.90
N PHE A 144 -5.51 -1.06 1.37
CA PHE A 144 -6.28 -2.31 1.30
C PHE A 144 -6.88 -2.45 -0.11
N LEU A 145 -6.95 -3.68 -0.63
CA LEU A 145 -7.32 -3.97 -2.01
C LEU A 145 -8.84 -3.87 -2.27
N LEU A 146 -9.39 -2.67 -2.15
CA LEU A 146 -10.82 -2.42 -2.34
C LEU A 146 -11.28 -2.66 -3.78
N GLN A 147 -10.42 -2.39 -4.77
CA GLN A 147 -10.75 -2.52 -6.19
C GLN A 147 -11.09 -3.96 -6.64
N ALA A 148 -10.71 -4.97 -5.86
CA ALA A 148 -11.00 -6.37 -6.17
C ALA A 148 -12.42 -6.78 -5.75
N ILE A 149 -13.11 -5.99 -4.92
CA ILE A 149 -14.46 -6.29 -4.45
C ILE A 149 -15.47 -5.92 -5.54
N ARG A 150 -16.08 -6.93 -6.15
CA ARG A 150 -17.00 -6.77 -7.29
C ARG A 150 -18.47 -6.63 -6.89
N SER A 151 -18.83 -7.04 -5.67
CA SER A 151 -20.19 -6.90 -5.15
C SER A 151 -20.34 -5.58 -4.40
N SER A 152 -21.30 -4.74 -4.81
CA SER A 152 -21.59 -3.47 -4.13
C SER A 152 -22.01 -3.69 -2.68
N ALA A 153 -22.84 -4.71 -2.43
CA ALA A 153 -23.30 -5.05 -1.09
C ALA A 153 -22.13 -5.48 -0.16
N GLU A 154 -21.15 -6.24 -0.68
CA GLU A 154 -19.97 -6.64 0.10
C GLU A 154 -19.05 -5.45 0.36
N PHE A 155 -18.87 -4.58 -0.64
CA PHE A 155 -18.07 -3.37 -0.53
C PHE A 155 -18.65 -2.41 0.51
N GLU A 156 -19.94 -2.06 0.39
CA GLU A 156 -20.65 -1.19 1.33
C GLU A 156 -20.59 -1.77 2.74
N LYS A 157 -20.88 -3.06 2.89
CA LYS A 157 -20.81 -3.74 4.19
C LYS A 157 -19.42 -3.61 4.83
N LEU A 158 -18.35 -3.70 4.06
CA LEU A 158 -16.99 -3.53 4.56
C LEU A 158 -16.71 -2.07 4.91
N VAL A 159 -16.77 -1.18 3.92
CA VAL A 159 -16.22 0.18 4.04
C VAL A 159 -17.07 1.10 4.91
N LEU A 160 -18.38 0.81 5.04
CA LEU A 160 -19.29 1.56 5.92
C LEU A 160 -19.40 0.94 7.32
N SER A 161 -18.68 -0.15 7.60
CA SER A 161 -18.66 -0.75 8.94
C SER A 161 -17.98 0.16 9.96
N GLU A 162 -18.47 0.14 11.20
CA GLU A 162 -17.87 0.96 12.27
C GLU A 162 -16.38 0.69 12.49
N PRO A 163 -15.89 -0.57 12.52
CA PRO A 163 -14.46 -0.82 12.70
C PRO A 163 -13.61 -0.24 11.57
N PHE A 164 -14.07 -0.33 10.32
CA PHE A 164 -13.36 0.23 9.17
C PHE A 164 -13.24 1.76 9.28
N ILE A 165 -14.35 2.46 9.56
CA ILE A 165 -14.38 3.91 9.76
C ILE A 165 -13.49 4.33 10.94
N ARG A 166 -13.55 3.60 12.07
CA ARG A 166 -12.74 3.92 13.26
C ARG A 166 -11.25 3.74 13.02
N ILE A 167 -10.84 2.70 12.29
CA ILE A 167 -9.44 2.51 11.89
C ILE A 167 -8.99 3.71 11.04
N LEU A 168 -9.73 4.01 9.97
CA LEU A 168 -9.39 5.12 9.07
C LEU A 168 -9.31 6.47 9.78
N ALA A 169 -10.28 6.79 10.63
CA ALA A 169 -10.31 8.03 11.41
C ALA A 169 -9.08 8.22 12.30
N LYS A 170 -8.53 7.13 12.83
CA LYS A 170 -7.41 7.18 13.77
C LYS A 170 -6.04 7.21 13.09
N LEU A 171 -5.92 6.85 11.82
CA LEU A 171 -4.63 6.78 11.11
C LEU A 171 -3.83 8.09 11.21
N GLY A 172 -4.47 9.24 10.98
CA GLY A 172 -3.85 10.55 11.09
C GLY A 172 -3.45 10.94 12.53
N SER A 173 -4.06 10.32 13.53
CA SER A 173 -3.83 10.61 14.96
C SER A 173 -2.78 9.71 15.61
N ILE A 174 -2.35 8.62 14.96
CA ILE A 174 -1.20 7.81 15.42
C ILE A 174 0.08 8.65 15.28
N ASP A 175 1.07 8.48 16.18
CA ASP A 175 2.24 9.35 16.45
C ASP A 175 3.01 9.96 15.27
N ARG A 176 2.79 9.51 14.03
CA ARG A 176 3.43 10.04 12.82
C ARG A 176 2.48 10.51 11.71
N GLY A 177 1.16 10.38 11.89
CA GLY A 177 0.13 10.69 10.91
C GLY A 177 0.22 9.81 9.66
N PHE A 178 -0.51 8.70 9.64
CA PHE A 178 -0.55 7.82 8.48
C PHE A 178 -1.59 8.26 7.45
N ALA A 179 -1.24 8.15 6.17
CA ALA A 179 -2.16 8.25 5.06
C ALA A 179 -2.82 6.90 4.75
N PHE A 180 -3.92 6.94 4.00
CA PHE A 180 -4.54 5.76 3.43
C PHE A 180 -4.61 5.89 1.90
N ASP A 181 -4.01 4.93 1.19
CA ASP A 181 -4.10 4.82 -0.26
C ASP A 181 -5.37 4.07 -0.66
N VAL A 182 -6.20 4.74 -1.44
CA VAL A 182 -7.53 4.30 -1.84
C VAL A 182 -7.46 3.78 -3.27
N GLY A 183 -7.40 2.46 -3.41
CA GLY A 183 -7.51 1.79 -4.70
C GLY A 183 -8.97 1.38 -4.99
N ILE A 184 -9.65 2.09 -5.87
CA ILE A 184 -11.01 1.75 -6.35
C ILE A 184 -11.00 1.63 -7.89
N ASP A 185 -11.87 0.78 -8.44
CA ASP A 185 -11.94 0.47 -9.88
C ASP A 185 -13.09 1.23 -10.56
N GLN A 186 -12.85 2.48 -10.92
CA GLN A 186 -13.82 3.25 -11.71
C GLN A 186 -13.88 2.79 -13.18
N HIS A 187 -12.78 2.25 -13.69
CA HIS A 187 -12.65 1.89 -15.11
C HIS A 187 -13.54 0.72 -15.50
N HIS A 188 -13.62 -0.33 -14.67
CA HIS A 188 -14.47 -1.50 -14.95
C HIS A 188 -15.72 -1.55 -14.07
N GLY A 189 -15.67 -0.96 -12.87
CA GLY A 189 -16.76 -0.99 -11.90
C GLY A 189 -17.78 0.14 -12.06
N GLY A 190 -17.47 1.20 -12.80
CA GLY A 190 -18.25 2.43 -12.81
C GLY A 190 -18.04 3.28 -11.55
N VAL A 191 -18.87 4.30 -11.35
CA VAL A 191 -18.64 5.34 -10.31
C VAL A 191 -19.06 4.93 -8.90
N TRP A 192 -19.79 3.83 -8.71
CA TRP A 192 -20.42 3.51 -7.43
C TRP A 192 -19.42 3.32 -6.28
N GLN A 193 -18.22 2.75 -6.52
CA GLN A 193 -17.20 2.64 -5.48
C GLN A 193 -16.72 4.02 -5.01
N LEU A 194 -16.66 5.01 -5.91
CA LEU A 194 -16.31 6.39 -5.56
C LEU A 194 -17.44 7.06 -4.77
N GLU A 195 -18.70 6.85 -5.19
CA GLU A 195 -19.88 7.38 -4.48
C GLU A 195 -19.96 6.85 -3.05
N VAL A 196 -19.78 5.54 -2.86
CA VAL A 196 -19.72 4.94 -1.52
C VAL A 196 -18.50 5.45 -0.75
N TRP A 197 -17.35 5.65 -1.43
CA TRP A 197 -16.17 6.21 -0.78
C TRP A 197 -16.37 7.65 -0.30
N GLN A 198 -17.18 8.45 -0.99
CA GLN A 198 -17.57 9.77 -0.51
C GLN A 198 -18.31 9.68 0.84
N GLU A 199 -19.17 8.68 1.02
CA GLU A 199 -19.84 8.44 2.31
C GLU A 199 -18.83 8.04 3.41
N VAL A 200 -17.84 7.22 3.08
CA VAL A 200 -16.72 6.89 3.98
C VAL A 200 -16.01 8.16 4.45
N LEU A 201 -15.68 9.07 3.54
CA LEU A 201 -15.01 10.34 3.87
C LEU A 201 -15.87 11.20 4.81
N GLN A 202 -17.18 11.28 4.58
CA GLN A 202 -18.09 12.01 5.47
C GLN A 202 -18.11 11.40 6.87
N ARG A 203 -18.29 10.07 6.96
CA ARG A 203 -18.31 9.37 8.26
C ARG A 203 -17.00 9.48 9.02
N VAL A 204 -15.86 9.43 8.32
CA VAL A 204 -14.54 9.67 8.93
C VAL A 204 -14.42 11.11 9.43
N ALA A 205 -14.87 12.10 8.65
CA ALA A 205 -14.84 13.51 9.04
C ALA A 205 -15.72 13.82 10.26
N ASP A 206 -16.82 13.06 10.44
CA ASP A 206 -17.72 13.21 11.58
C ASP A 206 -17.17 12.57 12.87
N THR A 207 -16.03 11.89 12.81
CA THR A 207 -15.35 11.38 14.02
C THR A 207 -14.51 12.46 14.71
N ASP A 208 -14.42 12.40 16.04
CA ASP A 208 -13.62 13.33 16.86
C ASP A 208 -12.12 12.95 16.86
N ALA A 209 -11.55 12.78 15.66
CA ALA A 209 -10.14 12.47 15.49
C ALA A 209 -9.27 13.71 15.75
N ARG A 210 -8.21 13.54 16.56
CA ARG A 210 -7.28 14.63 16.90
C ARG A 210 -6.59 15.25 15.68
N SER A 211 -6.27 14.40 14.71
CA SER A 211 -5.64 14.76 13.44
C SER A 211 -6.33 14.02 12.30
N PRO A 212 -6.68 14.72 11.20
CA PRO A 212 -7.36 14.11 10.07
C PRO A 212 -6.44 13.15 9.32
N THR A 213 -7.01 12.04 8.85
CA THR A 213 -6.33 11.10 7.96
C THR A 213 -6.25 11.67 6.55
N THR A 214 -5.08 11.57 5.92
CA THR A 214 -4.91 11.93 4.51
C THR A 214 -5.27 10.74 3.63
N PHE A 215 -6.15 10.95 2.65
CA PHE A 215 -6.55 9.93 1.68
C PHE A 215 -5.92 10.22 0.32
N ILE A 216 -5.31 9.21 -0.29
CA ILE A 216 -4.68 9.29 -1.61
C ILE A 216 -5.54 8.45 -2.58
N LEU A 217 -6.17 9.06 -3.57
CA LEU A 217 -6.96 8.32 -4.56
C LEU A 217 -6.02 7.79 -5.65
N SER A 218 -5.83 6.48 -5.67
CA SER A 218 -4.90 5.81 -6.57
C SER A 218 -5.56 5.44 -7.90
N LYS A 219 -4.84 5.65 -9.01
CA LYS A 219 -5.23 5.28 -10.39
C LYS A 219 -6.60 5.82 -10.81
N GLN A 220 -6.85 7.11 -10.62
CA GLN A 220 -7.96 7.79 -11.29
C GLN A 220 -7.64 7.94 -12.78
N SER A 221 -8.33 7.20 -13.65
CA SER A 221 -8.54 7.70 -15.01
C SER A 221 -9.66 8.72 -14.93
N LEU A 222 -9.37 9.98 -15.25
CA LEU A 222 -10.43 10.86 -15.72
C LEU A 222 -11.00 10.17 -16.96
N VAL A 223 -12.29 9.90 -16.96
CA VAL A 223 -12.97 9.51 -18.19
C VAL A 223 -12.84 10.71 -19.11
N ASP A 224 -12.06 10.58 -20.18
CA ASP A 224 -12.07 11.57 -21.26
C ASP A 224 -13.46 11.49 -21.90
N ASP A 225 -14.26 12.54 -21.71
CA ASP A 225 -15.52 12.79 -22.42
C ASP A 225 -15.28 13.06 -23.92
#